data_AF-A0A7S4UAF0-F1
#
_entry.id   AF-A0A7S4UAF0-F1
#
_cell.length_a   1.000
_cell.length_b   1.000
_cell.length_c   1.000
_cell.angle_alpha   90.00
_cell.angle_beta   90.00
_cell.angle_gamma   90.00
#
_symmetry.space_group_name_H-M   'P 1'
#
loop_
_entity.id
_entity.type
_entity.pdbx_description
1 polymer ?
#
loop_
_entity_poly.entity_id
_entity_poly.type
_entity_poly.pdbx_seq_one_letter_code
_entity_poly.pdbx_strand_id
1 'polypeptide(L)'
;SSRSGPKQRRVDSLLPANGVMGEPLLPEKTKEVKTGWRGWLGWWSGLLHPAALERAEELEAAGGKVTHFHFSGPAIQEIWNVTLVQWGFAIVYPFFVCLVSRCPAPFEPFAHFPNWVYFLYVFVVAYSAKCEIQALRYVLCTYAMHCAPFKIFGMKLSATVWLFSIAMISLTAHADLLTNGLFLSKILTTVSCNGQKSETIRLIWFHTIHTSVVHWVPGFDHLGSLMLIGWGLMFLQPALCFLYAWPLRRDEVSYGEASMREGYATPWSSFWAPWGGAPVLHHADALQWIATVNRMTSLTDKMLTWCQARSEDEMKTKRENKVARALDIMFREYNRITHRLWLMSLMEKAFMLEVQVTMFAISRSLMPEDWPFWMRIDGQMVFSIFLSTMSYLKVLYDAKDQDAIMCRFVNRMKQDPEYAKVKDDADVQKVMKSIQWTKWLGARFGLLVLVGFFAHSMIKFGMAFACRDSLWDIPSHSGRGALDWKGCVDLSVYLRPAN
;
A
#
# COMPACT_ATOMS: atom_id res chain seq x y z
N SER A 1 -48.68 3.40 39.60
CA SER A 1 -47.75 2.37 39.10
C SER A 1 -46.87 2.98 38.02
N SER A 2 -45.86 3.75 38.43
CA SER A 2 -44.90 4.41 37.54
C SER A 2 -43.69 3.50 37.36
N ARG A 3 -43.60 2.86 36.18
CA ARG A 3 -42.41 2.09 35.80
C ARG A 3 -41.26 3.07 35.53
N SER A 4 -40.36 3.19 36.50
CA SER A 4 -39.04 3.77 36.34
C SER A 4 -38.26 2.95 35.32
N GLY A 5 -38.04 3.52 34.13
CA GLY A 5 -37.13 2.96 33.15
C GLY A 5 -35.70 2.89 33.69
N PRO A 6 -34.87 1.96 33.19
CA PRO A 6 -33.50 1.79 33.64
C PRO A 6 -32.71 3.09 33.37
N LYS A 7 -32.12 3.66 34.43
CA LYS A 7 -31.18 4.77 34.36
C LYS A 7 -30.01 4.37 33.46
N GLN A 8 -30.04 4.85 32.23
CA GLN A 8 -28.94 4.78 31.29
C GLN A 8 -27.80 5.60 31.90
N ARG A 9 -26.79 4.91 32.47
CA ARG A 9 -25.53 5.54 32.88
C ARG A 9 -24.86 6.05 31.60
N ARG A 10 -25.06 7.35 31.33
CA ARG A 10 -24.23 8.10 30.39
C ARG A 10 -22.79 8.04 30.86
N VAL A 11 -21.96 7.37 30.08
CA VAL A 11 -20.49 7.43 30.18
C VAL A 11 -20.08 8.71 29.46
N ASP A 12 -20.32 9.86 30.10
CA ASP A 12 -20.00 11.20 29.57
C ASP A 12 -18.57 11.66 29.93
N SER A 13 -17.62 10.75 30.23
CA SER A 13 -16.40 11.13 30.97
C SER A 13 -15.04 10.78 30.34
N LEU A 14 -14.92 10.60 29.03
CA LEU A 14 -13.58 10.36 28.42
C LEU A 14 -13.22 11.21 27.21
N LEU A 15 -14.11 12.08 26.74
CA LEU A 15 -13.78 13.12 25.79
C LEU A 15 -14.58 14.37 26.18
N PRO A 16 -13.96 15.55 26.32
CA PRO A 16 -14.69 16.78 26.61
C PRO A 16 -15.73 17.02 25.52
N ALA A 17 -17.00 16.77 25.86
CA ALA A 17 -18.13 17.09 25.01
C ALA A 17 -18.15 18.62 24.81
N ASN A 18 -18.20 19.05 23.55
CA ASN A 18 -18.47 20.42 23.13
C ASN A 18 -17.35 21.45 23.30
N GLY A 19 -16.09 21.02 23.18
CA GLY A 19 -15.10 21.91 22.56
C GLY A 19 -15.43 22.03 21.08
N VAL A 20 -16.34 22.95 20.71
CA VAL A 20 -16.44 23.44 19.32
C VAL A 20 -15.02 23.63 18.85
N MET A 21 -14.64 23.00 17.74
CA MET A 21 -13.32 23.17 17.15
C MET A 21 -13.20 24.64 16.71
N GLY A 22 -12.86 25.51 17.67
CA GLY A 22 -12.44 26.87 17.45
C GLY A 22 -11.34 26.79 16.41
N GLU A 23 -11.41 27.73 15.47
CA GLU A 23 -10.59 27.81 14.27
C GLU A 23 -9.16 27.30 14.50
N PRO A 24 -8.55 26.61 13.53
CA PRO A 24 -7.09 26.53 13.51
C PRO A 24 -6.57 27.96 13.35
N LEU A 25 -6.40 28.66 14.48
CA LEU A 25 -5.68 29.92 14.56
C LEU A 25 -4.23 29.57 14.35
N LEU A 26 -3.76 30.08 13.23
CA LEU A 26 -2.50 29.73 12.63
C LEU A 26 -1.36 30.30 13.46
N PRO A 27 -0.20 29.63 13.47
CA PRO A 27 0.98 30.16 14.12
C PRO A 27 1.31 31.57 13.62
N GLU A 28 1.64 32.45 14.55
CA GLU A 28 2.06 33.83 14.28
C GLU A 28 3.33 33.84 13.40
N LYS A 29 3.40 34.86 12.52
CA LYS A 29 4.28 35.00 11.34
C LYS A 29 5.75 34.61 11.57
N THR A 30 6.21 33.58 10.86
CA THR A 30 7.61 33.50 10.37
C THR A 30 7.64 34.14 8.98
N LYS A 31 8.24 35.33 8.86
CA LYS A 31 8.21 36.18 7.65
C LYS A 31 9.10 35.70 6.49
N GLU A 32 9.82 34.59 6.61
CA GLU A 32 10.91 34.25 5.67
C GLU A 32 10.59 33.21 4.57
N VAL A 33 9.38 32.64 4.48
CA VAL A 33 9.13 31.52 3.55
C VAL A 33 8.28 31.88 2.31
N LYS A 34 7.81 33.13 2.19
CA LYS A 34 6.78 33.52 1.21
C LYS A 34 7.15 33.37 -0.28
N THR A 35 8.41 33.17 -0.65
CA THR A 35 8.83 32.97 -2.06
C THR A 35 9.35 31.56 -2.36
N GLY A 36 9.51 30.69 -1.35
CA GLY A 36 10.25 29.44 -1.49
C GLY A 36 9.54 28.36 -2.32
N TRP A 37 8.25 28.12 -2.08
CA TRP A 37 7.55 26.97 -2.67
C TRP A 37 7.19 27.18 -4.15
N ARG A 38 6.85 28.42 -4.57
CA ARG A 38 6.64 28.76 -5.99
C ARG A 38 7.95 28.64 -6.77
N GLY A 39 9.04 29.16 -6.20
CA GLY A 39 10.38 29.01 -6.78
C GLY A 39 10.78 27.54 -6.92
N TRP A 40 10.45 26.71 -5.93
CA TRP A 40 10.71 25.27 -5.98
C TRP A 40 9.87 24.54 -7.05
N LEU A 41 8.58 24.88 -7.19
CA LEU A 41 7.73 24.35 -8.26
C LEU A 41 8.17 24.82 -9.66
N GLY A 42 8.67 26.05 -9.77
CA GLY A 42 9.07 26.64 -11.04
C GLY A 42 7.91 26.64 -12.05
N TRP A 43 8.17 26.16 -13.26
CA TRP A 43 7.17 26.04 -14.34
C TRP A 43 5.98 25.11 -14.01
N TRP A 44 6.14 24.17 -13.05
CA TRP A 44 5.04 23.30 -12.62
C TRP A 44 3.96 24.03 -11.81
N SER A 45 4.20 25.27 -11.39
CA SER A 45 3.14 26.11 -10.80
C SER A 45 1.96 26.29 -11.76
N GLY A 46 2.19 26.29 -13.08
CA GLY A 46 1.14 26.31 -14.10
C GLY A 46 0.29 25.03 -14.15
N LEU A 47 0.76 23.93 -13.56
CA LEU A 47 -0.07 22.73 -13.40
C LEU A 47 -1.03 22.82 -12.23
N LEU A 48 -0.86 23.74 -11.28
CA LEU A 48 -1.80 23.84 -10.15
C LEU A 48 -3.22 24.12 -10.68
N HIS A 49 -4.23 23.65 -9.94
CA HIS A 49 -5.59 23.99 -10.29
C HIS A 49 -5.80 25.49 -10.04
N PRO A 50 -6.36 26.28 -10.97
CA PRO A 50 -6.53 27.72 -10.78
C PRO A 50 -7.26 28.06 -9.48
N ALA A 51 -8.37 27.38 -9.19
CA ALA A 51 -9.10 27.57 -7.93
C ALA A 51 -8.26 27.20 -6.68
N ALA A 52 -7.35 26.23 -6.80
CA ALA A 52 -6.47 25.88 -5.69
C ALA A 52 -5.41 26.95 -5.42
N LEU A 53 -4.90 27.57 -6.50
CA LEU A 53 -3.95 28.67 -6.41
C LEU A 53 -4.61 29.95 -5.88
N GLU A 54 -5.75 30.33 -6.44
CA GLU A 54 -6.54 31.48 -5.99
C GLU A 54 -6.90 31.33 -4.51
N ARG A 55 -7.40 30.17 -4.10
CA ARG A 55 -7.71 29.90 -2.70
C ARG A 55 -6.48 29.94 -1.80
N ALA A 56 -5.35 29.44 -2.30
CA ALA A 56 -4.09 29.54 -1.55
C ALA A 56 -3.65 30.99 -1.35
N GLU A 57 -3.83 31.83 -2.38
CA GLU A 57 -3.54 33.27 -2.33
C GLU A 57 -4.49 34.02 -1.40
N GLU A 58 -5.79 33.76 -1.47
CA GLU A 58 -6.80 34.32 -0.57
C GLU A 58 -6.48 34.00 0.90
N LEU A 59 -6.21 32.72 1.18
CA LEU A 59 -5.86 32.29 2.52
C LEU A 59 -4.55 32.95 2.94
N GLU A 60 -3.52 32.98 2.11
CA GLU A 60 -2.26 33.62 2.44
C GLU A 60 -2.41 35.14 2.69
N ALA A 61 -3.26 35.82 1.92
CA ALA A 61 -3.58 37.24 2.08
C ALA A 61 -4.31 37.50 3.40
N ALA A 62 -5.21 36.59 3.81
CA ALA A 62 -5.89 36.63 5.10
C ALA A 62 -4.99 36.25 6.30
N GLY A 63 -3.71 35.92 6.07
CA GLY A 63 -2.82 35.37 7.11
C GLY A 63 -3.11 33.90 7.45
N GLY A 64 -3.96 33.27 6.63
CA GLY A 64 -4.30 31.86 6.54
C GLY A 64 -3.11 30.95 6.22
N LYS A 65 -3.11 29.68 6.67
CA LYS A 65 -2.34 28.60 6.04
C LYS A 65 -3.30 27.66 5.33
N VAL A 66 -2.87 27.34 4.12
CA VAL A 66 -3.43 26.34 3.23
C VAL A 66 -3.21 24.96 3.83
N THR A 67 -4.27 24.17 3.97
CA THR A 67 -4.22 22.81 4.52
C THR A 67 -4.96 21.84 3.60
N HIS A 68 -4.67 20.54 3.71
CA HIS A 68 -5.31 19.50 2.88
C HIS A 68 -6.84 19.50 3.00
N PHE A 69 -7.40 20.04 4.09
CA PHE A 69 -8.84 20.22 4.26
C PHE A 69 -9.49 21.03 3.13
N HIS A 70 -8.78 21.98 2.53
CA HIS A 70 -9.37 22.83 1.50
C HIS A 70 -9.37 22.15 0.11
N PHE A 71 -8.53 21.13 -0.10
CA PHE A 71 -8.28 20.57 -1.43
C PHE A 71 -8.61 19.09 -1.55
N SER A 72 -8.72 18.38 -0.43
CA SER A 72 -8.95 16.92 -0.46
C SER A 72 -10.36 16.56 -0.90
N GLY A 73 -11.37 17.41 -0.63
CA GLY A 73 -12.75 17.19 -1.09
C GLY A 73 -12.84 17.11 -2.62
N PRO A 74 -12.44 18.17 -3.35
CA PRO A 74 -12.39 18.16 -4.80
C PRO A 74 -11.49 17.05 -5.36
N ALA A 75 -10.32 16.83 -4.76
CA ALA A 75 -9.41 15.75 -5.19
C ALA A 75 -10.05 14.34 -5.08
N ILE A 76 -10.90 14.09 -4.08
CA ILE A 76 -11.63 12.82 -3.95
C ILE A 76 -12.59 12.64 -5.13
N GLN A 77 -13.29 13.70 -5.56
CA GLN A 77 -14.25 13.63 -6.66
C GLN A 77 -13.57 13.18 -7.96
N GLU A 78 -12.34 13.62 -8.20
CA GLU A 78 -11.56 13.26 -9.39
C GLU A 78 -11.17 11.77 -9.43
N ILE A 79 -10.95 11.14 -8.26
CA ILE A 79 -10.40 9.78 -8.18
C ILE A 79 -11.41 8.71 -7.73
N TRP A 80 -12.61 9.11 -7.30
CA TRP A 80 -13.62 8.16 -6.80
C TRP A 80 -13.98 7.09 -7.85
N ASN A 81 -14.20 7.52 -9.09
CA ASN A 81 -14.57 6.64 -10.19
C ASN A 81 -13.43 5.72 -10.62
N VAL A 82 -12.17 6.11 -10.36
CA VAL A 82 -11.01 5.27 -10.64
C VAL A 82 -11.07 3.97 -9.86
N THR A 83 -11.56 4.00 -8.61
CA THR A 83 -11.75 2.81 -7.80
C THR A 83 -12.68 1.81 -8.48
N LEU A 84 -13.81 2.27 -9.01
CA LEU A 84 -14.76 1.40 -9.70
C LEU A 84 -14.16 0.83 -10.99
N VAL A 85 -13.50 1.67 -11.79
CA VAL A 85 -12.91 1.24 -13.06
C VAL A 85 -11.76 0.25 -12.84
N GLN A 86 -10.82 0.56 -11.95
CA GLN A 86 -9.65 -0.30 -11.70
C GLN A 86 -10.05 -1.64 -11.10
N TRP A 87 -10.89 -1.65 -10.07
CA TRP A 87 -11.26 -2.89 -9.39
C TRP A 87 -12.29 -3.70 -10.17
N GLY A 88 -13.20 -3.04 -10.90
CA GLY A 88 -14.06 -3.72 -11.87
C GLY A 88 -13.24 -4.41 -12.96
N PHE A 89 -12.21 -3.73 -13.48
CA PHE A 89 -11.26 -4.34 -14.41
C PHE A 89 -10.48 -5.48 -13.75
N ALA A 90 -9.98 -5.31 -12.53
CA ALA A 90 -9.23 -6.35 -11.81
C ALA A 90 -10.05 -7.64 -11.60
N ILE A 91 -11.38 -7.53 -11.47
CA ILE A 91 -12.30 -8.67 -11.40
C ILE A 91 -12.45 -9.33 -12.78
N VAL A 92 -12.84 -8.56 -13.80
CA VAL A 92 -13.24 -9.12 -15.11
C VAL A 92 -12.03 -9.59 -15.93
N TYR A 93 -10.93 -8.85 -15.86
CA TYR A 93 -9.80 -9.02 -16.75
C TYR A 93 -9.12 -10.39 -16.65
N PRO A 94 -8.84 -10.96 -15.46
CA PRO A 94 -8.20 -12.26 -15.39
C PRO A 94 -9.03 -13.36 -16.06
N PHE A 95 -10.36 -13.35 -15.88
CA PHE A 95 -11.23 -14.35 -16.51
C PHE A 95 -11.35 -14.14 -18.02
N PHE A 96 -11.42 -12.88 -18.48
CA PHE A 96 -11.35 -12.59 -19.91
C PHE A 96 -10.05 -13.11 -20.54
N VAL A 97 -8.91 -12.88 -19.88
CA VAL A 97 -7.62 -13.39 -20.35
C VAL A 97 -7.58 -14.92 -20.34
N CYS A 98 -8.19 -15.60 -19.35
CA CYS A 98 -8.31 -17.06 -19.37
C CYS A 98 -9.03 -17.58 -20.63
N LEU A 99 -10.09 -16.89 -21.09
CA LEU A 99 -10.88 -17.29 -22.26
C LEU A 99 -10.11 -17.17 -23.58
N VAL A 100 -9.20 -16.20 -23.68
CA VAL A 100 -8.40 -15.97 -24.90
C VAL A 100 -7.01 -16.60 -24.82
N SER A 101 -6.63 -17.13 -23.67
CA SER A 101 -5.37 -17.84 -23.46
C SER A 101 -5.40 -19.21 -24.14
N ARG A 102 -4.23 -19.64 -24.63
CA ARG A 102 -4.07 -20.96 -25.23
C ARG A 102 -3.41 -21.90 -24.23
N CYS A 103 -3.83 -23.16 -24.26
CA CYS A 103 -3.15 -24.23 -23.53
C CYS A 103 -1.68 -24.33 -23.95
N PRO A 104 -0.79 -24.75 -23.04
CA PRO A 104 0.64 -24.88 -23.32
C PRO A 104 0.89 -25.76 -24.55
N ALA A 105 1.72 -25.29 -25.48
CA ALA A 105 2.20 -26.12 -26.58
C ALA A 105 3.09 -27.28 -26.06
N PRO A 106 3.39 -28.31 -26.89
CA PRO A 106 4.26 -29.42 -26.49
C PRO A 106 5.65 -29.00 -25.99
N PHE A 107 6.11 -27.81 -26.33
CA PHE A 107 7.40 -27.25 -25.92
C PHE A 107 7.31 -26.11 -24.89
N GLU A 108 6.09 -25.68 -24.53
CA GLU A 108 5.86 -24.62 -23.54
C GLU A 108 5.39 -25.23 -22.21
N PRO A 109 5.92 -24.83 -21.06
CA PRO A 109 5.50 -25.38 -19.78
C PRO A 109 4.14 -24.82 -19.33
N PHE A 110 3.87 -23.54 -19.55
CA PHE A 110 2.67 -22.84 -19.08
C PHE A 110 1.82 -22.32 -20.25
N ALA A 111 0.55 -22.04 -19.96
CA ALA A 111 -0.35 -21.38 -20.90
C ALA A 111 0.18 -19.99 -21.32
N HIS A 112 -0.17 -19.56 -22.52
CA HIS A 112 0.19 -18.25 -23.04
C HIS A 112 -1.04 -17.44 -23.41
N PHE A 113 -1.05 -16.17 -23.00
CA PHE A 113 -2.00 -15.17 -23.47
C PHE A 113 -1.40 -14.35 -24.61
N PRO A 114 -2.22 -13.84 -25.53
CA PRO A 114 -1.73 -13.05 -26.66
C PRO A 114 -1.29 -11.66 -26.22
N ASN A 115 -0.20 -11.13 -26.78
CA ASN A 115 0.41 -9.85 -26.36
C ASN A 115 -0.55 -8.64 -26.46
N TRP A 116 -1.59 -8.69 -27.28
CA TRP A 116 -2.52 -7.56 -27.39
C TRP A 116 -3.34 -7.32 -26.11
N VAL A 117 -3.43 -8.29 -25.19
CA VAL A 117 -4.15 -8.12 -23.92
C VAL A 117 -3.53 -7.03 -23.05
N TYR A 118 -2.23 -6.74 -23.20
CA TYR A 118 -1.57 -5.64 -22.51
C TYR A 118 -2.18 -4.27 -22.90
N PHE A 119 -2.57 -4.10 -24.17
CA PHE A 119 -3.14 -2.84 -24.65
C PHE A 119 -4.49 -2.51 -24.01
N LEU A 120 -5.27 -3.51 -23.62
CA LEU A 120 -6.55 -3.27 -22.93
C LEU A 120 -6.36 -2.51 -21.61
N TYR A 121 -5.28 -2.79 -20.90
CA TYR A 121 -5.00 -2.13 -19.62
C TYR A 121 -4.46 -0.71 -19.78
N VAL A 122 -3.86 -0.38 -20.93
CA VAL A 122 -3.34 0.97 -21.20
C VAL A 122 -4.43 2.03 -21.05
N PHE A 123 -5.67 1.73 -21.47
CA PHE A 123 -6.79 2.66 -21.32
C PHE A 123 -7.16 2.90 -19.84
N VAL A 124 -7.15 1.84 -19.03
CA VAL A 124 -7.41 1.94 -17.58
C VAL A 124 -6.32 2.77 -16.91
N VAL A 125 -5.05 2.49 -17.20
CA VAL A 125 -3.92 3.23 -16.65
C VAL A 125 -3.93 4.69 -17.10
N ALA A 126 -4.20 4.96 -18.38
CA ALA A 126 -4.27 6.33 -18.89
C ALA A 126 -5.39 7.13 -18.21
N TYR A 127 -6.57 6.51 -18.00
CA TYR A 127 -7.66 7.12 -17.24
C TYR A 127 -7.26 7.38 -15.78
N SER A 128 -6.70 6.38 -15.10
CA SER A 128 -6.22 6.50 -13.71
C SER A 128 -5.16 7.58 -13.57
N ALA A 129 -4.18 7.63 -14.47
CA ALA A 129 -3.11 8.63 -14.46
C ALA A 129 -3.65 10.03 -14.71
N LYS A 130 -4.62 10.20 -15.62
CA LYS A 130 -5.31 11.48 -15.85
C LYS A 130 -5.99 11.96 -14.56
N CYS A 131 -6.80 11.12 -13.93
CA CYS A 131 -7.49 11.43 -12.68
C CYS A 131 -6.51 11.70 -11.53
N GLU A 132 -5.43 10.91 -11.43
CA GLU A 132 -4.36 11.12 -10.46
C GLU A 132 -3.68 12.47 -10.64
N ILE A 133 -3.35 12.85 -11.89
CA ILE A 133 -2.82 14.17 -12.20
C ILE A 133 -3.83 15.25 -11.78
N GLN A 134 -5.11 15.13 -12.14
CA GLN A 134 -6.15 16.11 -11.77
C GLN A 134 -6.26 16.29 -10.25
N ALA A 135 -6.30 15.20 -9.49
CA ALA A 135 -6.28 15.26 -8.03
C ALA A 135 -4.97 15.87 -7.48
N LEU A 136 -3.84 15.54 -8.10
CA LEU A 136 -2.53 16.08 -7.71
C LEU A 136 -2.50 17.60 -7.87
N ARG A 137 -3.15 18.16 -8.90
CA ARG A 137 -3.24 19.64 -9.11
C ARG A 137 -3.86 20.37 -7.91
N TYR A 138 -4.75 19.72 -7.16
CA TYR A 138 -5.36 20.26 -5.95
C TYR A 138 -4.44 20.13 -4.73
N VAL A 139 -3.82 18.97 -4.52
CA VAL A 139 -3.04 18.71 -3.29
C VAL A 139 -1.57 19.12 -3.36
N LEU A 140 -1.01 19.26 -4.56
CA LEU A 140 0.41 19.59 -4.77
C LEU A 140 0.80 20.91 -4.12
N CYS A 141 -0.09 21.91 -4.14
CA CYS A 141 0.16 23.18 -3.46
C CYS A 141 0.39 22.98 -1.96
N THR A 142 -0.42 22.13 -1.32
CA THR A 142 -0.27 21.87 0.11
C THR A 142 1.03 21.12 0.40
N TYR A 143 1.40 20.13 -0.42
CA TYR A 143 2.70 19.46 -0.27
C TYR A 143 3.87 20.43 -0.47
N ALA A 144 3.82 21.27 -1.49
CA ALA A 144 4.88 22.24 -1.75
C ALA A 144 5.03 23.24 -0.59
N MET A 145 3.93 23.75 -0.04
CA MET A 145 3.97 24.72 1.06
C MET A 145 4.52 24.13 2.37
N HIS A 146 4.19 22.88 2.69
CA HIS A 146 4.53 22.27 3.98
C HIS A 146 5.77 21.37 3.94
N CYS A 147 6.06 20.77 2.79
CA CYS A 147 7.09 19.72 2.68
C CYS A 147 8.28 20.13 1.80
N ALA A 148 8.22 21.25 1.05
CA ALA A 148 9.34 21.65 0.21
C ALA A 148 10.54 22.16 1.05
N PRO A 149 11.78 21.93 0.58
CA PRO A 149 12.15 21.12 -0.57
C PRO A 149 11.96 19.63 -0.28
N PHE A 150 11.44 18.88 -1.25
CA PHE A 150 11.29 17.44 -1.12
C PHE A 150 12.66 16.77 -1.05
N LYS A 151 12.78 15.76 -0.19
CA LYS A 151 14.01 15.00 0.00
C LYS A 151 13.78 13.53 -0.29
N ILE A 152 14.73 12.91 -0.97
CA ILE A 152 14.86 11.45 -1.12
C ILE A 152 16.28 11.09 -0.68
N PHE A 153 16.41 10.19 0.30
CA PHE A 153 17.69 9.87 0.95
C PHE A 153 18.46 11.10 1.47
N GLY A 154 17.74 12.13 1.94
CA GLY A 154 18.34 13.37 2.43
C GLY A 154 18.78 14.36 1.33
N MET A 155 18.84 13.94 0.07
CA MET A 155 19.14 14.81 -1.07
C MET A 155 17.91 15.65 -1.43
N LYS A 156 18.10 16.97 -1.58
CA LYS A 156 17.04 17.88 -2.03
C LYS A 156 16.76 17.62 -3.52
N LEU A 157 15.50 17.42 -3.87
CA LEU A 157 15.07 17.26 -5.25
C LEU A 157 14.43 18.53 -5.80
N SER A 158 14.63 18.78 -7.08
CA SER A 158 13.80 19.74 -7.83
C SER A 158 12.40 19.16 -8.03
N ALA A 159 11.40 20.03 -8.21
CA ALA A 159 10.03 19.60 -8.48
C ALA A 159 9.92 18.70 -9.72
N THR A 160 10.66 19.00 -10.79
CA THR A 160 10.69 18.18 -12.01
C THR A 160 11.17 16.76 -11.76
N VAL A 161 12.29 16.59 -11.04
CA VAL A 161 12.86 15.27 -10.77
C VAL A 161 11.93 14.47 -9.86
N TRP A 162 11.30 15.11 -8.88
CA TRP A 162 10.33 14.43 -8.01
C TRP A 162 9.06 14.04 -8.76
N LEU A 163 8.46 14.96 -9.54
CA LEU A 163 7.23 14.68 -10.31
C LEU A 163 7.43 13.54 -11.31
N PHE A 164 8.56 13.54 -12.02
CA PHE A 164 8.89 12.45 -12.94
C PHE A 164 9.09 11.13 -12.20
N SER A 165 9.90 11.12 -11.14
CA SER A 165 10.15 9.91 -10.34
C SER A 165 8.87 9.34 -9.76
N ILE A 166 7.99 10.18 -9.20
CA ILE A 166 6.76 9.72 -8.57
C ILE A 166 5.71 9.25 -9.58
N ALA A 167 5.69 9.85 -10.78
CA ALA A 167 4.86 9.38 -11.89
C ALA A 167 5.30 7.98 -12.35
N MET A 168 6.60 7.74 -12.50
CA MET A 168 7.14 6.41 -12.86
C MET A 168 6.85 5.35 -11.80
N ILE A 169 6.97 5.69 -10.51
CA ILE A 169 6.61 4.81 -9.42
C ILE A 169 5.10 4.52 -9.43
N SER A 170 4.27 5.55 -9.62
CA SER A 170 2.82 5.37 -9.69
C SER A 170 2.43 4.45 -10.86
N LEU A 171 3.02 4.66 -12.03
CA LEU A 171 2.81 3.79 -13.20
C LEU A 171 3.17 2.33 -12.91
N THR A 172 4.29 2.10 -12.22
CA THR A 172 4.72 0.76 -11.79
C THR A 172 3.72 0.16 -10.80
N ALA A 173 3.21 0.96 -9.87
CA ALA A 173 2.22 0.53 -8.88
C ALA A 173 0.86 0.18 -9.51
N HIS A 174 0.46 0.87 -10.58
CA HIS A 174 -0.71 0.52 -11.40
C HIS A 174 -0.47 -0.79 -12.14
N ALA A 175 0.70 -0.95 -12.79
CA ALA A 175 1.04 -2.14 -13.56
C ALA A 175 0.97 -3.45 -12.74
N ASP A 176 1.08 -3.37 -11.42
CA ASP A 176 0.96 -4.53 -10.54
C ASP A 176 -0.43 -5.19 -10.57
N LEU A 177 -1.53 -4.43 -10.69
CA LEU A 177 -2.87 -5.01 -10.83
C LEU A 177 -2.97 -5.85 -12.11
N LEU A 178 -2.36 -5.35 -13.19
CA LEU A 178 -2.26 -6.05 -14.47
C LEU A 178 -1.41 -7.31 -14.37
N THR A 179 -0.22 -7.23 -13.79
CA THR A 179 0.68 -8.40 -13.68
C THR A 179 0.07 -9.49 -12.81
N ASN A 180 -0.56 -9.12 -11.69
CA ASN A 180 -1.23 -10.10 -10.82
C ASN A 180 -2.41 -10.76 -11.54
N GLY A 181 -3.19 -10.01 -12.30
CA GLY A 181 -4.29 -10.54 -13.11
C GLY A 181 -3.81 -11.48 -14.22
N LEU A 182 -2.82 -11.07 -15.00
CA LEU A 182 -2.23 -11.89 -16.07
C LEU A 182 -1.58 -13.17 -15.53
N PHE A 183 -0.87 -13.05 -14.41
CA PHE A 183 -0.24 -14.19 -13.77
C PHE A 183 -1.31 -15.18 -13.26
N LEU A 184 -2.37 -14.70 -12.61
CA LEU A 184 -3.50 -15.54 -12.22
C LEU A 184 -4.10 -16.25 -13.44
N SER A 185 -4.39 -15.54 -14.53
CA SER A 185 -4.96 -16.15 -15.74
C SER A 185 -4.07 -17.24 -16.31
N LYS A 186 -2.75 -16.99 -16.38
CA LYS A 186 -1.77 -17.95 -16.86
C LYS A 186 -1.79 -19.23 -16.02
N ILE A 187 -1.83 -19.12 -14.70
CA ILE A 187 -1.91 -20.29 -13.82
C ILE A 187 -3.26 -20.99 -13.96
N LEU A 188 -4.38 -20.26 -13.94
CA LEU A 188 -5.72 -20.84 -14.07
C LEU A 188 -5.91 -21.58 -15.39
N THR A 189 -5.54 -20.98 -16.52
CA THR A 189 -5.58 -21.66 -17.82
C THR A 189 -4.68 -22.88 -17.82
N THR A 190 -3.46 -22.79 -17.27
CA THR A 190 -2.54 -23.94 -17.20
C THR A 190 -3.16 -25.11 -16.43
N VAL A 191 -3.75 -24.85 -15.26
CA VAL A 191 -4.37 -25.91 -14.45
C VAL A 191 -5.68 -26.43 -15.05
N SER A 192 -6.40 -25.64 -15.85
CA SER A 192 -7.63 -26.06 -16.53
C SER A 192 -7.38 -26.85 -17.82
N CYS A 193 -6.18 -26.76 -18.40
CA CYS A 193 -5.83 -27.56 -19.56
C CYS A 193 -5.63 -29.03 -19.16
N ASN A 194 -6.47 -29.91 -19.70
CA ASN A 194 -6.30 -31.35 -19.53
C ASN A 194 -5.06 -31.80 -20.31
N GLY A 195 -4.03 -32.26 -19.61
CA GLY A 195 -2.82 -32.75 -20.24
C GLY A 195 -1.75 -33.15 -19.23
N GLN A 196 -0.83 -34.01 -19.67
CA GLN A 196 0.24 -34.55 -18.84
C GLN A 196 1.05 -33.44 -18.13
N LYS A 197 1.32 -32.33 -18.82
CA LYS A 197 2.08 -31.19 -18.25
C LYS A 197 1.38 -30.51 -17.08
N SER A 198 0.05 -30.34 -17.16
CA SER A 198 -0.72 -29.72 -16.07
C SER A 198 -0.62 -30.57 -14.80
N GLU A 199 -0.73 -31.90 -14.95
CA GLU A 199 -0.53 -32.84 -13.85
C GLU A 199 0.91 -32.83 -13.34
N THR A 200 1.91 -32.74 -14.22
CA THR A 200 3.32 -32.59 -13.80
C THR A 200 3.53 -31.31 -12.99
N ILE A 201 2.96 -30.17 -13.39
CA ILE A 201 3.05 -28.91 -12.64
C ILE A 201 2.40 -29.05 -11.27
N ARG A 202 1.20 -29.65 -11.19
CA ARG A 202 0.51 -29.90 -9.91
C ARG A 202 1.34 -30.79 -8.99
N LEU A 203 1.95 -31.84 -9.53
CA LEU A 203 2.80 -32.76 -8.77
C LEU A 203 4.07 -32.06 -8.25
N ILE A 204 4.77 -31.29 -9.11
CA ILE A 204 5.94 -30.51 -8.70
C ILE A 204 5.55 -29.49 -7.62
N TRP A 205 4.43 -28.80 -7.79
CA TRP A 205 3.93 -27.85 -6.80
C TRP A 205 3.61 -28.53 -5.46
N PHE A 206 2.86 -29.64 -5.50
CA PHE A 206 2.54 -30.45 -4.34
C PHE A 206 3.81 -30.82 -3.57
N HIS A 207 4.83 -31.34 -4.27
CA HIS A 207 6.11 -31.67 -3.66
C HIS A 207 6.84 -30.45 -3.10
N THR A 208 6.88 -29.35 -3.85
CA THR A 208 7.50 -28.09 -3.40
C THR A 208 6.87 -27.61 -2.09
N ILE A 209 5.54 -27.67 -1.96
CA ILE A 209 4.85 -27.30 -0.72
C ILE A 209 5.14 -28.30 0.41
N HIS A 210 5.13 -29.60 0.12
CA HIS A 210 5.40 -30.63 1.12
C HIS A 210 6.84 -30.65 1.64
N THR A 211 7.81 -30.17 0.86
CA THR A 211 9.21 -30.03 1.29
C THR A 211 9.48 -28.72 2.03
N SER A 212 8.60 -27.73 1.85
CA SER A 212 8.77 -26.39 2.40
C SER A 212 8.42 -26.27 3.88
N VAL A 213 8.79 -25.13 4.46
CA VAL A 213 8.40 -24.74 5.83
C VAL A 213 6.88 -24.53 6.00
N VAL A 214 6.11 -24.44 4.90
CA VAL A 214 4.65 -24.22 4.94
C VAL A 214 3.83 -25.49 4.69
N HIS A 215 4.46 -26.67 4.67
CA HIS A 215 3.78 -27.96 4.45
C HIS A 215 2.63 -28.26 5.44
N TRP A 216 2.64 -27.62 6.62
CA TRP A 216 1.62 -27.79 7.66
C TRP A 216 0.33 -26.99 7.38
N VAL A 217 0.34 -26.08 6.40
CA VAL A 217 -0.82 -25.24 6.07
C VAL A 217 -1.74 -25.99 5.11
N PRO A 218 -2.98 -26.35 5.52
CA PRO A 218 -3.87 -27.15 4.68
C PRO A 218 -4.29 -26.38 3.42
N GLY A 219 -4.28 -27.07 2.27
CA GLY A 219 -4.73 -26.55 0.99
C GLY A 219 -3.71 -25.70 0.22
N PHE A 220 -2.52 -25.43 0.79
CA PHE A 220 -1.44 -24.73 0.07
C PHE A 220 -0.88 -25.58 -1.09
N ASP A 221 -1.03 -26.90 -1.02
CA ASP A 221 -0.70 -27.87 -2.07
C ASP A 221 -1.66 -27.81 -3.27
N HIS A 222 -2.80 -27.12 -3.16
CA HIS A 222 -3.72 -26.87 -4.27
C HIS A 222 -3.42 -25.56 -4.99
N LEU A 223 -2.51 -25.60 -5.98
CA LEU A 223 -2.02 -24.42 -6.72
C LEU A 223 -3.15 -23.46 -7.18
N GLY A 224 -4.18 -23.97 -7.86
CA GLY A 224 -5.26 -23.13 -8.37
C GLY A 224 -6.06 -22.43 -7.27
N SER A 225 -6.39 -23.16 -6.19
CA SER A 225 -7.10 -22.63 -5.03
C SER A 225 -6.28 -21.57 -4.30
N LEU A 226 -4.98 -21.83 -4.10
CA LEU A 226 -4.08 -20.88 -3.44
C LEU A 226 -3.98 -19.57 -4.24
N MET A 227 -3.87 -19.65 -5.57
CA MET A 227 -3.84 -18.49 -6.45
C MET A 227 -5.14 -17.67 -6.39
N LEU A 228 -6.29 -18.34 -6.37
CA LEU A 228 -7.60 -17.68 -6.22
C LEU A 228 -7.75 -17.01 -4.85
N ILE A 229 -7.28 -17.65 -3.78
CA ILE A 229 -7.28 -17.07 -2.43
C ILE A 229 -6.37 -15.84 -2.40
N GLY A 230 -5.13 -15.96 -2.87
CA GLY A 230 -4.17 -14.86 -2.89
C GLY A 230 -4.67 -13.65 -3.68
N TRP A 231 -5.26 -13.90 -4.86
CA TRP A 231 -5.91 -12.85 -5.63
C TRP A 231 -7.16 -12.30 -4.93
N GLY A 232 -7.98 -13.15 -4.32
CA GLY A 232 -9.14 -12.77 -3.53
C GLY A 232 -8.80 -11.84 -2.37
N LEU A 233 -7.65 -12.06 -1.71
CA LEU A 233 -7.15 -11.23 -0.62
C LEU A 233 -6.82 -9.79 -1.07
N MET A 234 -6.51 -9.56 -2.36
CA MET A 234 -6.32 -8.20 -2.89
C MET A 234 -7.58 -7.34 -2.72
N PHE A 235 -8.77 -7.94 -2.79
CA PHE A 235 -10.05 -7.23 -2.63
C PHE A 235 -10.35 -6.81 -1.19
N LEU A 236 -9.55 -7.24 -0.22
CA LEU A 236 -9.62 -6.68 1.12
C LEU A 236 -9.29 -5.17 1.10
N GLN A 237 -8.49 -4.71 0.14
CA GLN A 237 -8.11 -3.29 0.03
C GLN A 237 -9.29 -2.36 -0.30
N PRO A 238 -10.08 -2.59 -1.38
CA PRO A 238 -11.28 -1.79 -1.64
C PRO A 238 -12.35 -1.97 -0.56
N ALA A 239 -12.48 -3.15 0.04
CA ALA A 239 -13.37 -3.35 1.17
C ALA A 239 -13.00 -2.47 2.37
N LEU A 240 -11.71 -2.46 2.76
CA LEU A 240 -11.21 -1.60 3.83
C LEU A 240 -11.32 -0.13 3.46
N CYS A 241 -10.98 0.25 2.23
CA CYS A 241 -11.16 1.62 1.76
C CYS A 241 -12.62 2.08 1.91
N PHE A 242 -13.58 1.24 1.54
CA PHE A 242 -15.00 1.54 1.74
C PHE A 242 -15.33 1.71 3.23
N LEU A 243 -14.89 0.79 4.09
CA LEU A 243 -15.12 0.88 5.54
C LEU A 243 -14.51 2.14 6.17
N TYR A 244 -13.33 2.55 5.71
CA TYR A 244 -12.59 3.69 6.27
C TYR A 244 -12.99 5.03 5.67
N ALA A 245 -13.36 5.09 4.38
CA ALA A 245 -13.54 6.35 3.67
C ALA A 245 -15.00 6.68 3.36
N TRP A 246 -15.90 5.70 3.32
CA TRP A 246 -17.30 5.93 2.95
C TRP A 246 -18.06 6.61 4.11
N PRO A 247 -18.73 7.75 3.88
CA PRO A 247 -19.55 8.38 4.91
C PRO A 247 -20.85 7.60 5.14
N LEU A 248 -21.25 7.42 6.40
CA LEU A 248 -22.54 6.76 6.72
C LEU A 248 -23.76 7.60 6.31
N ARG A 249 -23.62 8.93 6.33
CA ARG A 249 -24.66 9.88 5.93
C ARG A 249 -24.14 10.75 4.79
N ARG A 250 -24.53 10.41 3.57
CA ARG A 250 -23.99 11.02 2.34
C ARG A 250 -24.53 12.44 2.12
N ASP A 251 -25.76 12.67 2.53
CA ASP A 251 -26.48 13.95 2.50
C ASP A 251 -25.81 15.02 3.37
N GLU A 252 -25.12 14.61 4.44
CA GLU A 252 -24.39 15.53 5.30
C GLU A 252 -23.02 15.92 4.73
N VAL A 253 -22.45 15.17 3.77
CA VAL A 253 -21.06 15.33 3.31
C VAL A 253 -20.97 16.10 2.00
N SER A 254 -20.53 17.36 2.09
CA SER A 254 -20.16 18.16 0.92
C SER A 254 -18.68 17.96 0.58
N TYR A 255 -18.39 17.40 -0.59
CA TYR A 255 -17.02 17.28 -1.15
C TYR A 255 -16.53 18.55 -1.86
N GLY A 256 -17.14 19.71 -1.58
CA GLY A 256 -16.70 21.00 -2.11
C GLY A 256 -15.37 21.47 -1.52
N GLU A 257 -14.97 22.69 -1.87
CA GLU A 257 -13.71 23.33 -1.45
C GLU A 257 -13.60 23.57 0.06
N ALA A 258 -14.74 23.53 0.78
CA ALA A 258 -14.77 23.50 2.23
C ALA A 258 -14.91 22.04 2.71
N SER A 259 -13.81 21.44 3.21
CA SER A 259 -13.95 20.18 3.96
C SER A 259 -14.84 20.40 5.17
N MET A 260 -15.62 19.37 5.50
CA MET A 260 -16.31 19.30 6.78
C MET A 260 -15.29 19.38 7.90
N ARG A 261 -15.34 20.50 8.64
CA ARG A 261 -14.41 20.79 9.74
C ARG A 261 -14.56 19.76 10.83
N GLU A 262 -15.80 19.39 11.12
CA GLU A 262 -16.16 18.39 12.12
C GLU A 262 -15.76 16.98 11.68
N GLY A 263 -15.56 16.77 10.38
CA GLY A 263 -15.39 15.46 9.75
C GLY A 263 -16.69 14.67 9.77
N TYR A 264 -16.62 13.36 9.53
CA TYR A 264 -17.81 12.51 9.43
C TYR A 264 -17.57 11.09 9.95
N ALA A 265 -18.67 10.44 10.32
CA ALA A 265 -18.69 9.05 10.72
C ALA A 265 -18.64 8.13 9.49
N THR A 266 -17.89 7.05 9.60
CA THR A 266 -17.76 5.97 8.62
C THR A 266 -18.24 4.64 9.22
N PRO A 267 -18.48 3.59 8.41
CA PRO A 267 -18.78 2.27 8.93
C PRO A 267 -17.76 1.80 9.96
N TRP A 268 -16.47 2.01 9.70
CA TRP A 268 -15.41 1.69 10.66
C TRP A 268 -15.57 2.48 11.95
N SER A 269 -15.80 3.80 11.85
CA SER A 269 -15.91 4.60 13.06
C SER A 269 -17.16 4.26 13.89
N SER A 270 -18.27 3.98 13.23
CA SER A 270 -19.49 3.54 13.92
C SER A 270 -19.34 2.16 14.55
N PHE A 271 -18.61 1.24 13.90
CA PHE A 271 -18.34 -0.07 14.46
C PHE A 271 -17.56 0.06 15.77
N TRP A 272 -16.52 0.90 15.80
CA TRP A 272 -15.68 1.05 17.00
C TRP A 272 -16.21 2.02 18.06
N ALA A 273 -17.26 2.79 17.76
CA ALA A 273 -17.83 3.79 18.66
C ALA A 273 -18.20 3.25 20.07
N PRO A 274 -18.81 2.04 20.23
CA PRO A 274 -19.14 1.49 21.54
C PRO A 274 -17.94 1.25 22.46
N TRP A 275 -16.74 1.11 21.90
CA TRP A 275 -15.50 0.87 22.64
C TRP A 275 -14.70 2.14 22.93
N GLY A 276 -15.35 3.30 22.90
CA GLY A 276 -14.82 4.52 23.52
C GLY A 276 -13.86 5.32 22.64
N GLY A 277 -14.04 5.30 21.32
CA GLY A 277 -13.41 6.29 20.46
C GLY A 277 -13.10 5.76 19.08
N ALA A 278 -14.00 6.03 18.15
CA ALA A 278 -13.57 6.05 16.77
C ALA A 278 -13.17 7.47 16.38
N PRO A 279 -11.99 7.64 15.76
CA PRO A 279 -11.59 8.93 15.25
C PRO A 279 -12.58 9.36 14.17
N VAL A 280 -13.02 10.61 14.26
CA VAL A 280 -13.77 11.23 13.18
C VAL A 280 -12.87 11.32 11.95
N LEU A 281 -13.40 10.96 10.77
CA LEU A 281 -12.65 10.95 9.54
C LEU A 281 -12.75 12.31 8.84
N HIS A 282 -11.65 12.75 8.26
CA HIS A 282 -11.62 13.93 7.40
C HIS A 282 -11.37 13.58 5.93
N HIS A 283 -11.68 14.51 5.01
CA HIS A 283 -11.42 14.30 3.57
C HIS A 283 -9.95 13.96 3.27
N ALA A 284 -8.98 14.52 3.99
CA ALA A 284 -7.57 14.19 3.78
C ALA A 284 -7.29 12.70 4.05
N ASP A 285 -7.94 12.12 5.07
CA ASP A 285 -7.80 10.72 5.43
C ASP A 285 -8.52 9.82 4.41
N ALA A 286 -9.72 10.22 3.97
CA ALA A 286 -10.46 9.53 2.92
C ALA A 286 -9.67 9.51 1.60
N LEU A 287 -9.15 10.68 1.18
CA LEU A 287 -8.31 10.81 -0.01
C LEU A 287 -7.12 9.85 0.05
N GLN A 288 -6.46 9.74 1.20
CA GLN A 288 -5.33 8.84 1.37
C GLN A 288 -5.72 7.37 1.17
N TRP A 289 -6.84 6.93 1.75
CA TRP A 289 -7.32 5.56 1.59
C TRP A 289 -7.68 5.26 0.13
N ILE A 290 -8.40 6.17 -0.52
CA ILE A 290 -8.83 6.04 -1.92
C ILE A 290 -7.60 6.06 -2.86
N ALA A 291 -6.67 6.97 -2.65
CA ALA A 291 -5.44 7.02 -3.44
C ALA A 291 -4.56 5.78 -3.22
N THR A 292 -4.48 5.26 -2.00
CA THR A 292 -3.71 4.04 -1.69
C THR A 292 -4.30 2.83 -2.40
N VAL A 293 -5.62 2.64 -2.31
CA VAL A 293 -6.29 1.50 -2.97
C VAL A 293 -6.22 1.58 -4.49
N ASN A 294 -6.14 2.81 -5.03
CA ASN A 294 -5.99 3.05 -6.47
C ASN A 294 -4.54 3.14 -6.94
N ARG A 295 -3.56 2.79 -6.08
CA ARG A 295 -2.12 2.78 -6.40
C ARG A 295 -1.55 4.14 -6.83
N MET A 296 -2.22 5.23 -6.46
CA MET A 296 -1.84 6.61 -6.79
C MET A 296 -0.74 7.09 -5.85
N THR A 297 0.50 6.73 -6.17
CA THR A 297 1.65 6.99 -5.30
C THR A 297 1.92 8.49 -5.18
N SER A 298 1.63 9.28 -6.22
CA SER A 298 1.86 10.74 -6.19
C SER A 298 1.01 11.48 -5.16
N LEU A 299 -0.16 10.93 -4.81
CA LEU A 299 -1.08 11.48 -3.81
C LEU A 299 -0.79 11.00 -2.39
N THR A 300 0.08 10.00 -2.21
CA THR A 300 0.31 9.36 -0.89
C THR A 300 1.74 9.51 -0.39
N ASP A 301 2.72 9.73 -1.28
CA ASP A 301 4.16 9.81 -0.95
C ASP A 301 4.49 10.82 0.16
N LYS A 302 3.89 12.02 0.09
CA LYS A 302 4.18 13.12 1.03
C LYS A 302 3.24 13.20 2.23
N MET A 303 2.33 12.25 2.39
CA MET A 303 1.31 12.32 3.43
C MET A 303 1.91 12.28 4.84
N LEU A 304 2.85 11.37 5.13
CA LEU A 304 3.47 11.30 6.47
C LEU A 304 4.29 12.57 6.78
N THR A 305 5.02 13.10 5.80
CA THR A 305 5.80 14.34 5.98
C THR A 305 4.85 15.52 6.26
N TRP A 306 3.72 15.57 5.56
CA TRP A 306 2.68 16.56 5.82
C TRP A 306 2.06 16.39 7.23
N CYS A 307 1.72 15.16 7.63
CA CYS A 307 1.19 14.87 8.98
C CYS A 307 2.17 15.31 10.07
N GLN A 308 3.47 15.11 9.84
CA GLN A 308 4.52 15.58 10.74
C GLN A 308 4.55 17.12 10.82
N ALA A 309 4.54 17.82 9.69
CA ALA A 309 4.50 19.28 9.67
C ALA A 309 3.25 19.82 10.39
N ARG A 310 2.10 19.18 10.19
CA ARG A 310 0.84 19.51 10.87
C ARG A 310 0.92 19.28 12.38
N SER A 311 1.54 18.18 12.81
CA SER A 311 1.76 17.88 14.23
C SER A 311 2.68 18.93 14.88
N GLU A 312 3.73 19.34 14.20
CA GLU A 312 4.63 20.42 14.64
C GLU A 312 3.94 21.78 14.71
N ASP A 313 3.01 22.07 13.79
CA ASP A 313 2.21 23.29 13.86
C ASP A 313 1.19 23.26 15.01
N GLU A 314 0.61 22.10 15.33
CA GLU A 314 -0.27 21.93 16.49
C GLU A 314 0.47 22.24 17.79
N MET A 315 1.74 21.80 17.90
CA MET A 315 2.61 22.07 19.06
C MET A 315 2.86 23.57 19.30
N LYS A 316 2.78 24.39 18.24
CA LYS A 316 2.96 25.86 18.34
C LYS A 316 1.69 26.58 18.80
N THR A 317 0.55 25.90 18.84
CA THR A 317 -0.71 26.53 19.27
C THR A 317 -0.71 26.80 20.77
N LYS A 318 -1.56 27.73 21.22
CA LYS A 318 -1.76 28.04 22.65
C LYS A 318 -2.77 27.11 23.34
N ARG A 319 -3.11 25.97 22.74
CA ARG A 319 -4.10 25.02 23.28
C ARG A 319 -3.50 24.19 24.41
N GLU A 320 -4.29 23.92 25.46
CA GLU A 320 -3.85 23.11 26.60
C GLU A 320 -3.51 21.67 26.18
N ASN A 321 -4.29 21.08 25.26
CA ASN A 321 -4.13 19.70 24.79
C ASN A 321 -3.28 19.55 23.53
N LYS A 322 -2.48 20.57 23.17
CA LYS A 322 -1.68 20.60 21.93
C LYS A 322 -0.76 19.39 21.76
N VAL A 323 -0.14 18.91 22.85
CA VAL A 323 0.79 17.77 22.84
C VAL A 323 0.06 16.47 22.53
N ALA A 324 -1.05 16.21 23.24
CA ALA A 324 -1.86 15.02 23.01
C ALA A 324 -2.40 14.98 21.57
N ARG A 325 -2.85 16.13 21.05
CA ARG A 325 -3.36 16.25 19.67
C ARG A 325 -2.26 16.06 18.62
N ALA A 326 -1.08 16.64 18.84
CA ALA A 326 0.08 16.45 17.97
C ALA A 326 0.49 14.97 17.89
N LEU A 327 0.52 14.27 19.03
CA LEU A 327 0.80 12.83 19.10
C LEU A 327 -0.30 12.00 18.43
N ASP A 328 -1.58 12.34 18.62
CA ASP A 328 -2.72 11.65 18.00
C ASP A 328 -2.69 11.74 16.47
N ILE A 329 -2.38 12.92 15.90
CA ILE A 329 -2.20 13.09 14.44
C ILE A 329 -1.17 12.09 13.90
N MET A 330 -0.01 12.00 14.54
CA MET A 330 1.06 11.11 14.10
C MET A 330 0.74 9.64 14.36
N PHE A 331 0.11 9.33 15.49
CA PHE A 331 -0.30 7.97 15.83
C PHE A 331 -1.30 7.41 14.80
N ARG A 332 -2.33 8.17 14.42
CA ARG A 332 -3.32 7.76 13.43
C ARG A 332 -2.68 7.44 12.09
N GLU A 333 -1.79 8.31 11.61
CA GLU A 333 -1.09 8.10 10.34
C GLU A 333 -0.18 6.87 10.40
N TYR A 334 0.53 6.68 11.50
CA TYR A 334 1.41 5.55 11.68
C TYR A 334 0.68 4.21 11.79
N ASN A 335 -0.51 4.22 12.40
CA ASN A 335 -1.36 3.05 12.44
C ASN A 335 -1.86 2.65 11.03
N ARG A 336 -2.22 3.62 10.18
CA ARG A 336 -2.57 3.35 8.76
C ARG A 336 -1.39 2.76 8.00
N ILE A 337 -0.20 3.32 8.18
CA ILE A 337 1.04 2.82 7.58
C ILE A 337 1.25 1.35 7.99
N THR A 338 1.06 1.04 9.26
CA THR A 338 1.20 -0.32 9.80
C THR A 338 0.16 -1.26 9.18
N HIS A 339 -1.12 -0.87 9.12
CA HIS A 339 -2.15 -1.67 8.45
C HIS A 339 -1.83 -1.92 6.98
N ARG A 340 -1.35 -0.90 6.25
CA ARG A 340 -0.90 -1.06 4.86
C ARG A 340 0.27 -2.04 4.75
N LEU A 341 1.25 -1.95 5.64
CA LEU A 341 2.39 -2.85 5.66
C LEU A 341 1.97 -4.32 5.83
N TRP A 342 1.08 -4.59 6.78
CA TRP A 342 0.65 -5.97 7.03
C TRP A 342 -0.34 -6.48 5.98
N LEU A 343 -1.35 -5.69 5.62
CA LEU A 343 -2.45 -6.15 4.78
C LEU A 343 -2.14 -6.05 3.28
N MET A 344 -1.45 -4.99 2.86
CA MET A 344 -1.15 -4.79 1.44
C MET A 344 0.23 -5.34 1.09
N SER A 345 1.25 -5.07 1.91
CA SER A 345 2.60 -5.49 1.54
C SER A 345 2.86 -6.96 1.78
N LEU A 346 2.49 -7.50 2.94
CA LEU A 346 2.77 -8.89 3.26
C LEU A 346 1.80 -9.83 2.51
N MET A 347 0.49 -9.63 2.66
CA MET A 347 -0.49 -10.58 2.13
C MET A 347 -0.60 -10.57 0.60
N GLU A 348 -0.37 -9.43 -0.05
CA GLU A 348 -0.37 -9.36 -1.52
C GLU A 348 1.05 -9.40 -2.08
N LYS A 349 1.89 -8.39 -1.81
CA LYS A 349 3.16 -8.25 -2.55
C LYS A 349 4.13 -9.38 -2.26
N ALA A 350 4.29 -9.78 -1.00
CA ALA A 350 5.24 -10.82 -0.62
C ALA A 350 4.78 -12.19 -1.11
N PHE A 351 3.50 -12.48 -0.88
CA PHE A 351 2.87 -13.69 -1.39
C PHE A 351 2.98 -13.79 -2.92
N MET A 352 2.56 -12.76 -3.66
CA MET A 352 2.57 -12.78 -5.13
C MET A 352 3.99 -12.90 -5.70
N LEU A 353 4.97 -12.17 -5.15
CA LEU A 353 6.36 -12.26 -5.60
C LEU A 353 6.92 -13.68 -5.37
N GLU A 354 6.67 -14.27 -4.20
CA GLU A 354 7.13 -15.62 -3.87
C GLU A 354 6.53 -16.66 -4.81
N VAL A 355 5.22 -16.58 -5.07
CA VAL A 355 4.56 -17.52 -5.99
C VAL A 355 5.01 -17.30 -7.44
N GLN A 356 5.18 -16.06 -7.89
CA GLN A 356 5.70 -15.76 -9.23
C GLN A 356 7.10 -16.34 -9.45
N VAL A 357 8.01 -16.14 -8.49
CA VAL A 357 9.36 -16.71 -8.56
C VAL A 357 9.30 -18.24 -8.56
N THR A 358 8.44 -18.84 -7.74
CA THR A 358 8.27 -20.30 -7.69
C THR A 358 7.74 -20.85 -9.01
N MET A 359 6.74 -20.21 -9.61
CA MET A 359 6.20 -20.62 -10.91
C MET A 359 7.22 -20.45 -12.04
N PHE A 360 8.05 -19.40 -11.99
CA PHE A 360 9.16 -19.25 -12.92
C PHE A 360 10.19 -20.39 -12.79
N ALA A 361 10.54 -20.76 -11.56
CA ALA A 361 11.43 -21.88 -11.28
C ALA A 361 10.88 -23.21 -11.83
N ILE A 362 9.59 -23.49 -11.60
CA ILE A 362 8.89 -24.67 -12.17
C ILE A 362 8.85 -24.60 -13.70
N SER A 363 8.59 -23.42 -14.28
CA SER A 363 8.58 -23.23 -15.73
C SER A 363 9.92 -23.63 -16.34
N ARG A 364 11.01 -23.21 -15.70
CA ARG A 364 12.37 -23.47 -16.18
C ARG A 364 12.79 -24.93 -15.99
N SER A 365 12.32 -25.60 -14.93
CA SER A 365 12.61 -27.01 -14.67
C SER A 365 11.97 -27.97 -15.69
N LEU A 366 10.84 -27.55 -16.26
CA LEU A 366 10.11 -28.32 -17.27
C LEU A 366 10.64 -28.15 -18.71
N MET A 367 11.55 -27.21 -18.93
CA MET A 367 12.14 -26.96 -20.25
C MET A 367 13.38 -27.85 -20.46
N PRO A 368 13.65 -28.35 -21.69
CA PRO A 368 14.76 -29.25 -21.95
C PRO A 368 16.12 -28.69 -21.52
N GLU A 369 16.98 -29.53 -20.92
CA GLU A 369 18.30 -29.11 -20.42
C GLU A 369 19.26 -28.70 -21.56
N ASP A 370 19.11 -29.29 -22.73
CA ASP A 370 19.92 -29.07 -23.94
C ASP A 370 19.61 -27.74 -24.65
N TRP A 371 18.49 -27.10 -24.29
CA TRP A 371 18.13 -25.81 -24.86
C TRP A 371 19.04 -24.68 -24.37
N PRO A 372 19.36 -23.70 -25.25
CA PRO A 372 20.10 -22.51 -24.83
C PRO A 372 19.42 -21.78 -23.67
N PHE A 373 20.23 -21.20 -22.78
CA PHE A 373 19.72 -20.65 -21.51
C PHE A 373 18.62 -19.60 -21.69
N TRP A 374 18.66 -18.81 -22.78
CA TRP A 374 17.68 -17.75 -23.08
C TRP A 374 16.34 -18.29 -23.57
N MET A 375 16.32 -19.46 -24.23
CA MET A 375 15.07 -20.15 -24.59
C MET A 375 14.40 -20.78 -23.37
N ARG A 376 15.18 -21.03 -22.30
CA ARG A 376 14.69 -21.52 -21.02
C ARG A 376 14.13 -20.42 -20.10
N ILE A 377 13.87 -19.22 -20.64
CA ILE A 377 13.37 -18.07 -19.88
C ILE A 377 11.98 -17.69 -20.40
N ASP A 378 10.96 -17.85 -19.55
CA ASP A 378 9.63 -17.31 -19.82
C ASP A 378 9.64 -15.78 -19.62
N GLY A 379 9.72 -15.05 -20.72
CA GLY A 379 9.76 -13.59 -20.71
C GLY A 379 8.55 -12.93 -20.04
N GLN A 380 7.35 -13.53 -20.11
CA GLN A 380 6.14 -13.00 -19.47
C GLN A 380 6.27 -13.10 -17.94
N MET A 381 6.79 -14.21 -17.43
CA MET A 381 7.02 -14.39 -15.99
C MET A 381 8.16 -13.50 -15.47
N VAL A 382 9.28 -13.39 -16.20
CA VAL A 382 10.40 -12.52 -15.81
C VAL A 382 9.97 -11.06 -15.77
N PHE A 383 9.19 -10.61 -16.74
CA PHE A 383 8.65 -9.26 -16.74
C PHE A 383 7.74 -9.00 -15.52
N SER A 384 6.88 -9.97 -15.17
CA SER A 384 6.06 -9.91 -13.96
C SER A 384 6.91 -9.83 -12.69
N ILE A 385 7.91 -10.71 -12.55
CA ILE A 385 8.83 -10.74 -11.40
C ILE A 385 9.58 -9.41 -11.29
N PHE A 386 10.01 -8.82 -12.41
CA PHE A 386 10.70 -7.53 -12.42
C PHE A 386 9.80 -6.41 -11.89
N LEU A 387 8.57 -6.29 -12.38
CA LEU A 387 7.62 -5.26 -11.92
C LEU A 387 7.21 -5.46 -10.46
N SER A 388 6.94 -6.70 -10.05
CA SER A 388 6.65 -7.03 -8.66
C SER A 388 7.86 -6.75 -7.75
N THR A 389 9.09 -7.02 -8.20
CA THR A 389 10.34 -6.68 -7.51
C THR A 389 10.49 -5.17 -7.31
N MET A 390 10.26 -4.37 -8.37
CA MET A 390 10.31 -2.90 -8.27
C MET A 390 9.26 -2.36 -7.28
N SER A 391 8.04 -2.87 -7.36
CA SER A 391 6.96 -2.51 -6.42
C SER A 391 7.32 -2.91 -4.98
N TYR A 392 7.93 -4.08 -4.79
CA TYR A 392 8.36 -4.56 -3.48
C TYR A 392 9.48 -3.71 -2.88
N LEU A 393 10.47 -3.34 -3.68
CA LEU A 393 11.56 -2.46 -3.24
C LEU A 393 11.03 -1.08 -2.82
N LYS A 394 10.03 -0.54 -3.54
CA LYS A 394 9.37 0.71 -3.12
C LYS A 394 8.70 0.56 -1.75
N VAL A 395 8.03 -0.55 -1.49
CA VAL A 395 7.44 -0.83 -0.17
C VAL A 395 8.49 -0.87 0.94
N LEU A 396 9.63 -1.56 0.71
CA LEU A 396 10.72 -1.63 1.68
C LEU A 396 11.32 -0.24 1.95
N TYR A 397 11.50 0.55 0.90
CA TYR A 397 11.95 1.94 1.00
C TYR A 397 10.98 2.77 1.84
N ASP A 398 9.68 2.72 1.53
CA ASP A 398 8.65 3.49 2.23
C ASP A 398 8.59 3.13 3.72
N ALA A 399 8.60 1.83 4.04
CA ALA A 399 8.58 1.36 5.42
C ALA A 399 9.79 1.87 6.21
N LYS A 400 10.99 1.88 5.59
CA LYS A 400 12.21 2.40 6.22
C LYS A 400 12.17 3.92 6.40
N ASP A 401 11.77 4.67 5.36
CA ASP A 401 11.67 6.13 5.43
C ASP A 401 10.63 6.57 6.48
N GLN A 402 9.50 5.86 6.55
CA GLN A 402 8.43 6.11 7.51
C GLN A 402 8.86 5.81 8.95
N ASP A 403 9.60 4.72 9.22
CA ASP A 403 10.20 4.49 10.55
C ASP A 403 11.21 5.59 10.90
N ALA A 404 12.04 6.02 9.95
CA ALA A 404 13.02 7.08 10.18
C ALA A 404 12.36 8.43 10.50
N ILE A 405 11.29 8.79 9.80
CA ILE A 405 10.47 9.98 10.10
C ILE A 405 9.86 9.87 11.50
N MET A 406 9.24 8.74 11.83
CA MET A 406 8.62 8.52 13.15
C MET A 406 9.65 8.57 14.28
N CYS A 407 10.83 7.97 14.09
CA CYS A 407 11.93 8.04 15.05
C CYS A 407 12.33 9.49 15.34
N ARG A 408 12.52 10.30 14.30
CA ARG A 408 12.88 11.72 14.44
C ARG A 408 11.78 12.53 15.10
N PHE A 409 10.51 12.24 14.80
CA PHE A 409 9.38 12.87 15.47
C PHE A 409 9.36 12.56 16.97
N VAL A 410 9.38 11.28 17.36
CA VAL A 410 9.34 10.87 18.77
C VAL A 410 10.52 11.44 19.56
N ASN A 411 11.72 11.44 18.98
CA ASN A 411 12.90 11.99 19.64
C ASN A 411 12.79 13.50 19.88
N ARG A 412 12.28 14.25 18.89
CA ARG A 412 12.04 15.69 19.05
C ARG A 412 10.95 15.99 20.06
N MET A 413 9.85 15.23 20.05
CA MET A 413 8.79 15.36 21.05
C MET A 413 9.31 15.14 22.47
N LYS A 414 10.19 14.15 22.69
CA LYS A 414 10.81 13.91 24.00
C LYS A 414 11.75 15.04 24.46
N GLN A 415 12.30 15.80 23.53
CA GLN A 415 13.18 16.95 23.81
C GLN A 415 12.39 18.26 24.00
N ASP A 416 11.09 18.27 23.66
CA ASP A 416 10.25 19.46 23.77
C ASP A 416 9.91 19.76 25.25
N PRO A 417 10.17 20.99 25.76
CA PRO A 417 9.83 21.36 27.13
C PRO A 417 8.35 21.24 27.48
N GLU A 418 7.44 21.45 26.51
CA GLU A 418 6.01 21.33 26.73
C GLU A 418 5.60 19.88 26.93
N TYR A 419 6.23 18.95 26.21
CA TYR A 419 6.03 17.52 26.44
C TYR A 419 6.49 17.12 27.85
N ALA A 420 7.62 17.64 28.33
CA ALA A 420 8.12 17.33 29.68
C ALA A 420 7.13 17.72 30.79
N LYS A 421 6.31 18.76 30.59
CA LYS A 421 5.29 19.21 31.54
C LYS A 421 4.08 18.27 31.61
N VAL A 422 3.75 17.59 30.51
CA VAL A 422 2.56 16.74 30.37
C VAL A 422 2.89 15.25 30.20
N LYS A 423 4.16 14.86 30.33
CA LYS A 423 4.61 13.47 30.11
C LYS A 423 3.97 12.46 31.08
N ASP A 424 3.52 12.94 32.23
CA ASP A 424 2.91 12.14 33.29
C ASP A 424 1.37 12.12 33.19
N ASP A 425 0.80 12.87 32.23
CA ASP A 425 -0.61 12.78 31.88
C ASP A 425 -0.94 11.40 31.29
N ALA A 426 -1.99 10.76 31.82
CA ALA A 426 -2.37 9.40 31.45
C ALA A 426 -2.69 9.25 29.96
N ASP A 427 -3.30 10.27 29.33
CA ASP A 427 -3.65 10.24 27.91
C ASP A 427 -2.40 10.35 27.03
N VAL A 428 -1.47 11.23 27.40
CA VAL A 428 -0.18 11.38 26.71
C VAL A 428 0.63 10.09 26.80
N GLN A 429 0.71 9.47 27.99
CA GLN A 429 1.39 8.20 28.19
C GLN A 429 0.76 7.07 27.37
N LYS A 430 -0.58 6.99 27.34
CA LYS A 430 -1.32 5.98 26.58
C LYS A 430 -1.03 6.08 25.08
N VAL A 431 -1.08 7.30 24.51
CA VAL A 431 -0.79 7.52 23.09
C VAL A 431 0.69 7.23 22.79
N MET A 432 1.61 7.70 23.62
CA MET A 432 3.04 7.44 23.44
C MET A 432 3.38 5.94 23.51
N LYS A 433 2.80 5.19 24.45
CA LYS A 433 2.96 3.74 24.54
C LYS A 433 2.39 3.03 23.31
N SER A 434 1.26 3.50 22.81
CA SER A 434 0.66 2.99 21.57
C SER A 434 1.56 3.23 20.37
N ILE A 435 2.12 4.44 20.21
CA ILE A 435 3.11 4.75 19.16
C ILE A 435 4.33 3.82 19.26
N GLN A 436 4.88 3.63 20.46
CA GLN A 436 6.04 2.75 20.67
C GLN A 436 5.74 1.29 20.34
N TRP A 437 4.55 0.81 20.71
CA TRP A 437 4.10 -0.55 20.39
C TRP A 437 3.92 -0.75 18.89
N THR A 438 3.15 0.13 18.23
CA THR A 438 2.97 0.14 16.77
C THR A 438 4.31 0.24 16.04
N LYS A 439 5.29 0.95 16.60
CA LYS A 439 6.62 1.07 16.02
C LYS A 439 7.41 -0.23 16.04
N TRP A 440 7.49 -0.86 17.21
CA TRP A 440 8.26 -2.08 17.37
C TRP A 440 7.59 -3.27 16.70
N LEU A 441 6.34 -3.56 17.08
CA LEU A 441 5.64 -4.75 16.60
C LEU A 441 5.05 -4.55 15.21
N GLY A 442 4.56 -3.35 14.92
CA GLY A 442 3.93 -3.06 13.63
C GLY A 442 4.97 -2.85 12.54
N ALA A 443 5.71 -1.74 12.62
CA ALA A 443 6.56 -1.30 11.52
C ALA A 443 7.90 -2.05 11.43
N ARG A 444 8.65 -2.16 12.54
CA ARG A 444 10.01 -2.75 12.50
C ARG A 444 9.99 -4.25 12.31
N PHE A 445 9.16 -4.95 13.09
CA PHE A 445 8.98 -6.39 12.89
C PHE A 445 8.38 -6.68 11.51
N GLY A 446 7.36 -5.94 11.08
CA GLY A 446 6.82 -6.06 9.72
C GLY A 446 7.88 -5.84 8.63
N LEU A 447 8.73 -4.82 8.77
CA LEU A 447 9.85 -4.56 7.84
C LEU A 447 10.85 -5.72 7.81
N LEU A 448 11.23 -6.28 8.96
CA LEU A 448 12.12 -7.44 9.03
C LEU A 448 11.52 -8.65 8.32
N VAL A 449 10.23 -8.91 8.53
CA VAL A 449 9.51 -9.99 7.85
C VAL A 449 9.52 -9.77 6.33
N LEU A 450 9.20 -8.56 5.85
CA LEU A 450 9.23 -8.23 4.42
C LEU A 450 10.63 -8.37 3.81
N VAL A 451 11.68 -7.93 4.51
CA VAL A 451 13.07 -8.14 4.06
C VAL A 451 13.39 -9.63 3.97
N GLY A 452 12.92 -10.43 4.92
CA GLY A 452 13.07 -11.89 4.91
C GLY A 452 12.40 -12.53 3.68
N PHE A 453 11.13 -12.20 3.41
CA PHE A 453 10.43 -12.67 2.22
C PHE A 453 11.13 -12.23 0.92
N PHE A 454 11.55 -10.97 0.84
CA PHE A 454 12.27 -10.48 -0.33
C PHE A 454 13.58 -11.23 -0.57
N ALA A 455 14.39 -11.40 0.48
CA ALA A 455 15.64 -12.15 0.40
C ALA A 455 15.39 -13.60 -0.03
N HIS A 456 14.38 -14.25 0.56
CA HIS A 456 13.98 -15.60 0.19
C HIS A 456 13.59 -15.70 -1.30
N SER A 457 12.69 -14.84 -1.78
CA SER A 457 12.29 -14.85 -3.19
C SER A 457 13.45 -14.55 -4.14
N MET A 458 14.37 -13.64 -3.78
CA MET A 458 15.54 -13.34 -4.62
C MET A 458 16.57 -14.48 -4.63
N ILE A 459 16.80 -15.15 -3.49
CA ILE A 459 17.64 -16.36 -3.42
C ILE A 459 17.01 -17.44 -4.30
N LYS A 460 15.71 -17.71 -4.15
CA LYS A 460 14.99 -18.70 -4.97
C LYS A 460 15.08 -18.38 -6.45
N PHE A 461 14.91 -17.11 -6.84
CA PHE A 461 15.06 -16.66 -8.22
C PHE A 461 16.48 -16.89 -8.75
N GLY A 462 17.52 -16.57 -7.97
CA GLY A 462 18.91 -16.83 -8.34
C GLY A 462 19.22 -18.33 -8.44
N MET A 463 18.72 -19.12 -7.48
CA MET A 463 18.92 -20.57 -7.44
C MET A 463 18.19 -21.30 -8.56
N ALA A 464 17.14 -20.72 -9.15
CA ALA A 464 16.52 -21.24 -10.37
C ALA A 464 17.49 -21.31 -11.56
N PHE A 465 18.59 -20.56 -11.54
CA PHE A 465 19.65 -20.66 -12.54
C PHE A 465 20.81 -21.56 -12.12
N ALA A 466 20.99 -21.80 -10.82
CA ALA A 466 22.12 -22.53 -10.27
C ALA A 466 21.81 -24.02 -10.00
N CYS A 467 20.59 -24.35 -9.58
CA CYS A 467 20.17 -25.72 -9.34
C CYS A 467 19.89 -26.42 -10.67
N ARG A 468 20.24 -27.71 -10.74
CA ARG A 468 20.00 -28.56 -11.93
C ARG A 468 18.52 -28.53 -12.35
N ASP A 469 17.65 -28.82 -11.40
CA ASP A 469 16.20 -28.84 -11.60
C ASP A 469 15.55 -27.47 -11.38
N SER A 470 16.34 -26.38 -11.33
CA SER A 470 15.85 -25.00 -11.16
C SER A 470 14.99 -24.74 -9.91
N LEU A 471 14.86 -25.69 -9.00
CA LEU A 471 14.06 -25.58 -7.77
C LEU A 471 14.98 -25.50 -6.54
N TRP A 472 14.59 -24.64 -5.62
CA TRP A 472 15.32 -24.40 -4.37
C TRP A 472 14.34 -24.18 -3.22
N ASP A 473 14.68 -24.72 -2.06
CA ASP A 473 13.95 -24.55 -0.81
C ASP A 473 14.91 -24.48 0.38
N ILE A 474 14.43 -23.99 1.53
CA ILE A 474 15.22 -23.93 2.76
C ILE A 474 15.42 -25.38 3.28
N PRO A 475 16.67 -25.83 3.48
CA PRO A 475 16.93 -27.14 4.08
C PRO A 475 16.24 -27.27 5.44
N SER A 476 15.22 -28.11 5.53
CA SER A 476 14.52 -28.43 6.78
C SER A 476 14.96 -29.80 7.27
N HIS A 477 15.07 -29.99 8.60
CA HIS A 477 15.44 -31.29 9.19
C HIS A 477 14.48 -32.44 8.81
N SER A 478 13.28 -32.12 8.36
CA SER A 478 12.27 -33.05 7.85
C SER A 478 12.50 -33.49 6.39
N GLY A 479 13.41 -32.85 5.65
CA GLY A 479 13.70 -33.13 4.25
C GLY A 479 14.37 -34.50 4.07
N ARG A 480 13.57 -35.56 4.01
CA ARG A 480 14.01 -36.93 3.71
C ARG A 480 14.56 -36.99 2.27
N GLY A 481 15.86 -36.77 2.11
CA GLY A 481 16.66 -37.19 0.95
C GLY A 481 16.48 -36.44 -0.38
N ALA A 482 15.54 -35.50 -0.50
CA ALA A 482 15.25 -34.81 -1.76
C ALA A 482 15.90 -33.42 -1.91
N LEU A 483 16.52 -32.90 -0.85
CA LEU A 483 17.25 -31.64 -0.87
C LEU A 483 18.74 -31.93 -0.75
N ASP A 484 19.55 -31.34 -1.64
CA ASP A 484 20.99 -31.33 -1.44
C ASP A 484 21.38 -30.37 -0.30
N TRP A 485 22.67 -30.38 0.08
CA TRP A 485 23.16 -29.50 1.16
C TRP A 485 23.04 -28.01 0.85
N LYS A 486 22.83 -27.62 -0.41
CA LYS A 486 22.61 -26.24 -0.85
C LYS A 486 21.13 -25.87 -0.89
N GLY A 487 20.23 -26.82 -0.65
CA GLY A 487 18.78 -26.65 -0.75
C GLY A 487 18.23 -26.81 -2.17
N CYS A 488 19.01 -27.30 -3.14
CA CYS A 488 18.48 -27.66 -4.45
C CYS A 488 17.61 -28.91 -4.34
N VAL A 489 16.43 -28.87 -4.94
CA VAL A 489 15.48 -29.99 -4.98
C VAL A 489 15.83 -30.92 -6.13
N ASP A 490 15.95 -32.23 -5.87
CA ASP A 490 16.13 -33.26 -6.91
C ASP A 490 14.78 -33.81 -7.36
N LEU A 491 14.32 -33.39 -8.56
CA LEU A 491 13.06 -33.85 -9.14
C LEU A 491 13.12 -35.29 -9.64
N SER A 492 14.32 -35.86 -9.85
CA SER A 492 14.47 -37.23 -10.35
C SER A 492 13.99 -38.28 -9.35
N VAL A 493 13.92 -37.92 -8.06
CA VAL A 493 13.34 -38.77 -7.02
C VAL A 493 11.83 -38.94 -7.20
N TYR A 494 11.15 -37.93 -7.75
CA TYR A 494 9.69 -37.84 -7.84
C TYR A 494 9.14 -38.15 -9.23
N LEU A 495 9.88 -37.82 -10.28
CA LEU A 495 9.46 -38.02 -11.66
C LEU A 495 9.82 -39.40 -12.21
N ARG A 496 10.48 -40.27 -11.42
CA ARG A 496 10.66 -41.67 -11.82
C ARG A 496 9.30 -42.35 -11.93
N PRO A 497 9.00 -43.01 -13.07
CA PRO A 497 7.85 -43.91 -13.13
C PRO A 497 7.97 -44.90 -11.98
N ALA A 498 6.89 -45.10 -11.22
CA ALA A 498 6.80 -46.22 -10.31
C ALA A 498 6.84 -47.50 -11.16
N ASN A 499 8.03 -48.11 -11.25
CA ASN A 499 8.23 -49.38 -11.94
C ASN A 499 7.49 -50.52 -11.24
#